data_AF-A0A848FM22-F1
#
_entry.id   AF-A0A848FM22-F1
#
_cell.length_a   1.000
_cell.length_b   1.000
_cell.length_c   1.000
_cell.angle_alpha   90.00
_cell.angle_beta   90.00
_cell.angle_gamma   90.00
#
_symmetry.space_group_name_H-M   'P 1'
#
loop_
_entity.id
_entity.type
_entity.pdbx_description
1 polymer ?
#
loop_
_entity_poly.entity_id
_entity_poly.type
_entity_poly.pdbx_seq_one_letter_code
_entity_poly.pdbx_strand_id
1 'polypeptide(L)'
;MENTNNESNLATGPVRVAYSRGQLKTIKYYDLLVVACDPRNLEGICDYHTKEFHLFNELQNFTFHTTLIKVPLLRKQEHGVIFAPYVLDKMQGSVYGFRNESAKRFGLRFSNTMTENLVTVYQLQGPSSNPYSPDQFAKILASELPNLDWWPFGTNYTVVDSLTTPYFDHYSQENLQAQLPWNLLDLQGQNNTLYVHASTCFESALDCWGYANMLLADGSAARKSLPTNKAARIAILGAGVSGLLFAVKLKNLGYTNIELLESTDRYGGKTHTIKMDGPYPPGYFEPTYCELGTCYMSPAYDPMVVDLQKYLVGNSRITFGQGNDGFRAIVTRGQLPANFNAPLVMGYNEYCLRKAEAELGLKPGWFDDKEAQADLLIELGKYALLHKWIFGDGFPMPSTPPAEFLKEHSSKTFIEFLRYHKMDCLIGILQYGYEVQGYGTLSTIPAFYGLIWITPAIIETIIKDGLGGNTPIVTAWSKGWGDVWDQIVSKENLKILYNVKLLTIERNR
;
A
#
# COMPACT_ATOMS: atom_id res chain seq x y z
N MET A 1 -48.61 -33.41 13.34
CA MET A 1 -48.73 -32.42 14.43
C MET A 1 -47.36 -32.24 15.03
N GLU A 2 -46.94 -30.97 15.17
CA GLU A 2 -45.84 -30.45 16.00
C GLU A 2 -44.41 -30.90 15.62
N ASN A 3 -43.42 -30.06 15.35
CA ASN A 3 -43.18 -28.67 15.74
C ASN A 3 -42.48 -27.90 14.60
N THR A 4 -43.26 -27.12 13.85
CA THR A 4 -42.79 -25.88 13.22
C THR A 4 -43.18 -24.76 14.17
N ASN A 5 -42.25 -24.26 14.98
CA ASN A 5 -42.33 -22.95 15.63
C ASN A 5 -41.05 -22.64 16.42
N ASN A 6 -40.15 -21.87 15.78
CA ASN A 6 -39.47 -20.74 16.41
C ASN A 6 -38.78 -19.85 15.35
N GLU A 7 -39.47 -19.57 14.25
CA GLU A 7 -39.15 -18.42 13.38
C GLU A 7 -40.03 -17.24 13.78
N SER A 8 -39.85 -16.72 14.99
CA SER A 8 -40.54 -15.52 15.47
C SER A 8 -39.57 -14.55 16.11
N ASN A 9 -38.70 -14.00 15.26
CA ASN A 9 -38.15 -12.65 15.29
C ASN A 9 -37.35 -12.47 13.99
N LEU A 10 -38.07 -12.40 12.85
CA LEU A 10 -37.49 -12.00 11.57
C LEU A 10 -36.86 -10.63 11.76
N ALA A 11 -35.55 -10.59 11.94
CA ALA A 11 -34.85 -9.36 12.26
C ALA A 11 -34.81 -8.47 10.99
N THR A 12 -35.76 -7.55 10.84
CA THR A 12 -36.09 -6.78 9.62
C THR A 12 -35.11 -5.64 9.29
N GLY A 13 -33.88 -5.95 8.89
CA GLY A 13 -32.93 -4.93 8.39
C GLY A 13 -33.13 -4.64 6.89
N PRO A 14 -32.90 -3.41 6.41
CA PRO A 14 -33.00 -3.05 4.99
C PRO A 14 -31.97 -3.79 4.12
N VAL A 15 -30.85 -4.26 4.68
CA VAL A 15 -29.83 -4.99 3.93
C VAL A 15 -29.93 -6.48 4.23
N ARG A 16 -30.35 -7.28 3.25
CA ARG A 16 -30.35 -8.74 3.32
C ARG A 16 -29.09 -9.30 2.67
N VAL A 17 -28.32 -10.09 3.41
CA VAL A 17 -27.09 -10.75 2.94
C VAL A 17 -27.25 -12.25 3.09
N ALA A 18 -27.18 -12.97 1.97
CA ALA A 18 -27.11 -14.42 1.92
C ALA A 18 -25.67 -14.86 1.64
N TYR A 19 -25.17 -15.81 2.43
CA TYR A 19 -23.84 -16.37 2.25
C TYR A 19 -23.78 -17.84 2.62
N SER A 20 -22.67 -18.49 2.29
CA SER A 20 -22.37 -19.86 2.67
C SER A 20 -21.00 -20.00 3.32
N ARG A 21 -20.88 -20.99 4.22
CA ARG A 21 -19.62 -21.44 4.82
C ARG A 21 -19.60 -22.96 4.75
N GLY A 22 -18.85 -23.50 3.80
CA GLY A 22 -18.98 -24.91 3.41
C GLY A 22 -20.39 -25.21 2.88
N GLN A 23 -21.06 -26.20 3.46
CA GLN A 23 -22.43 -26.56 3.06
C GLN A 23 -23.52 -25.72 3.74
N LEU A 24 -23.21 -25.02 4.83
CA LEU A 24 -24.18 -24.22 5.57
C LEU A 24 -24.47 -22.93 4.81
N LYS A 25 -25.75 -22.70 4.48
CA LYS A 25 -26.24 -21.43 3.96
C LYS A 25 -26.86 -20.62 5.10
N THR A 26 -26.62 -19.32 5.10
CA THR A 26 -27.11 -18.39 6.12
C THR A 26 -27.64 -17.15 5.44
N ILE A 27 -28.78 -16.68 5.93
CA ILE A 27 -29.36 -15.39 5.55
C ILE A 27 -29.37 -14.54 6.82
N LYS A 28 -28.80 -13.34 6.71
CA LYS A 28 -28.85 -12.33 7.77
C LYS A 28 -29.33 -11.01 7.21
N TYR A 29 -29.88 -10.21 8.09
CA TYR A 29 -30.31 -8.87 7.79
C TYR A 29 -29.51 -7.89 8.64
N TYR A 30 -29.18 -6.75 8.04
CA TYR A 30 -28.35 -5.71 8.61
C TYR A 30 -29.00 -4.34 8.38
N ASP A 31 -28.64 -3.40 9.24
CA ASP A 31 -29.09 -2.02 9.21
C ASP A 31 -28.12 -1.14 8.41
N LEU A 32 -26.85 -1.58 8.29
CA LEU A 32 -25.83 -0.93 7.47
C LEU A 32 -24.92 -1.99 6.82
N LEU A 33 -24.58 -1.78 5.56
CA LEU A 33 -23.55 -2.50 4.83
C LEU A 33 -22.30 -1.62 4.68
N VAL A 34 -21.13 -2.19 4.94
CA VAL A 34 -19.84 -1.56 4.68
C VAL A 34 -19.07 -2.45 3.72
N VAL A 35 -18.79 -1.95 2.52
CA VAL A 35 -18.01 -2.65 1.49
C VAL A 35 -16.54 -2.27 1.69
N ALA A 36 -15.77 -3.17 2.31
CA ALA A 36 -14.34 -3.02 2.58
C ALA A 36 -13.47 -3.97 1.73
N CYS A 37 -14.07 -4.62 0.74
CA CYS A 37 -13.42 -5.42 -0.30
C CYS A 37 -13.53 -4.71 -1.66
N ASP A 38 -12.81 -5.20 -2.66
CA ASP A 38 -12.97 -4.72 -4.04
C ASP A 38 -14.46 -4.87 -4.47
N PRO A 39 -15.13 -3.76 -4.80
CA PRO A 39 -16.56 -3.79 -5.14
C PRO A 39 -16.84 -4.57 -6.44
N ARG A 40 -15.87 -4.72 -7.35
CA ARG A 40 -16.06 -5.53 -8.57
C ARG A 40 -16.31 -7.00 -8.26
N ASN A 41 -15.78 -7.52 -7.15
CA ASN A 41 -16.04 -8.88 -6.69
C ASN A 41 -17.48 -9.14 -6.24
N LEU A 42 -18.29 -8.08 -6.14
CA LEU A 42 -19.70 -8.15 -5.76
C LEU A 42 -20.63 -7.99 -6.99
N GLU A 43 -20.08 -7.89 -8.20
CA GLU A 43 -20.87 -7.92 -9.43
C GLU A 43 -21.71 -9.20 -9.52
N GLY A 44 -23.00 -9.06 -9.83
CA GLY A 44 -23.97 -10.16 -9.86
C GLY A 44 -24.34 -10.74 -8.49
N ILE A 45 -23.69 -10.30 -7.40
CA ILE A 45 -24.00 -10.68 -6.01
C ILE A 45 -24.79 -9.58 -5.33
N CYS A 46 -24.32 -8.33 -5.44
CA CYS A 46 -24.97 -7.15 -4.88
C CYS A 46 -25.87 -6.48 -5.91
N ASP A 47 -27.01 -5.97 -5.46
CA ASP A 47 -27.98 -5.21 -6.26
C ASP A 47 -27.50 -3.78 -6.60
N TYR A 48 -26.29 -3.66 -7.14
CA TYR A 48 -25.71 -2.39 -7.55
C TYR A 48 -26.60 -1.64 -8.54
N HIS A 49 -26.77 -0.34 -8.29
CA HIS A 49 -27.36 0.57 -9.25
C HIS A 49 -26.40 0.76 -10.44
N THR A 50 -26.91 1.03 -11.63
CA THR A 50 -26.10 1.22 -12.85
C THR A 50 -24.97 2.24 -12.67
N LYS A 51 -25.23 3.30 -11.90
CA LYS A 51 -24.21 4.30 -11.54
C LYS A 51 -23.07 3.74 -10.68
N GLU A 52 -23.39 2.92 -9.67
CA GLU A 52 -22.39 2.26 -8.82
C GLU A 52 -21.56 1.30 -9.67
N PHE A 53 -22.23 0.47 -10.46
CA PHE A 53 -21.59 -0.49 -11.36
C PHE A 53 -20.63 0.19 -12.35
N HIS A 54 -21.06 1.29 -12.97
CA HIS A 54 -20.20 2.06 -13.87
C HIS A 54 -18.94 2.55 -13.16
N LEU A 55 -19.05 3.14 -11.97
CA LEU A 55 -17.88 3.61 -11.21
C LEU A 55 -16.90 2.48 -10.91
N PHE A 56 -17.39 1.31 -10.48
CA PHE A 56 -16.51 0.20 -10.11
C PHE A 56 -15.82 -0.42 -11.33
N ASN A 57 -16.50 -0.50 -12.46
CA ASN A 57 -15.95 -1.13 -13.67
C ASN A 57 -14.88 -0.27 -14.37
N GLU A 58 -14.77 1.01 -14.00
CA GLU A 58 -13.74 1.94 -14.47
C GLU A 58 -12.42 1.86 -13.67
N LEU A 59 -12.40 1.05 -12.59
CA LEU A 59 -11.18 0.79 -11.84
C LEU A 59 -10.27 -0.18 -12.59
N GLN A 60 -9.00 0.18 -12.66
CA GLN A 60 -7.91 -0.69 -13.12
C GLN A 60 -6.95 -0.98 -11.96
N ASN A 61 -6.19 -2.06 -12.09
CA ASN A 61 -5.24 -2.45 -11.07
C ASN A 61 -4.06 -3.20 -11.67
N PHE A 62 -3.00 -3.28 -10.88
CA PHE A 62 -1.87 -4.17 -11.13
C PHE A 62 -2.11 -5.54 -10.48
N THR A 63 -1.22 -6.47 -10.79
CA THR A 63 -1.03 -7.70 -10.04
C THR A 63 0.35 -7.64 -9.42
N PHE A 64 0.39 -7.54 -8.09
CA PHE A 64 1.63 -7.50 -7.33
C PHE A 64 1.89 -8.89 -6.74
N HIS A 65 3.12 -9.37 -6.94
CA HIS A 65 3.57 -10.65 -6.43
C HIS A 65 4.86 -10.48 -5.64
N THR A 66 4.89 -11.06 -4.45
CA THR A 66 6.10 -11.16 -3.64
C THR A 66 6.39 -12.60 -3.30
N THR A 67 7.67 -12.93 -3.28
CA THR A 67 8.15 -14.26 -2.86
C THR A 67 9.16 -14.09 -1.75
N LEU A 68 8.90 -14.71 -0.60
CA LEU A 68 9.90 -14.86 0.45
C LEU A 68 10.76 -16.08 0.13
N ILE A 69 12.06 -15.86 0.00
CA ILE A 69 13.04 -16.89 -0.27
C ILE A 69 14.13 -16.90 0.80
N LYS A 70 14.70 -18.08 1.02
CA LYS A 70 15.93 -18.28 1.78
C LYS A 70 17.09 -18.42 0.81
N VAL A 71 18.15 -17.65 1.03
CA VAL A 71 19.31 -17.56 0.13
C VAL A 71 20.62 -17.75 0.89
N PRO A 72 21.63 -18.44 0.35
CA PRO A 72 22.93 -18.57 0.98
C PRO A 72 23.69 -17.24 0.91
N LEU A 73 24.49 -16.96 1.93
CA LEU A 73 25.41 -15.82 1.91
C LEU A 73 26.70 -16.20 1.18
N LEU A 74 26.78 -15.90 -0.12
CA LEU A 74 27.97 -16.19 -0.94
C LEU A 74 29.03 -15.09 -0.90
N ARG A 75 28.60 -13.85 -0.66
CA ARG A 75 29.45 -12.65 -0.55
C ARG A 75 28.85 -11.68 0.44
N LYS A 76 29.69 -10.78 0.96
CA LYS A 76 29.22 -9.68 1.81
C LYS A 76 28.26 -8.80 1.02
N GLN A 77 27.11 -8.51 1.62
CA GLN A 77 26.08 -7.63 1.10
C GLN A 77 26.36 -6.19 1.54
N GLU A 78 26.35 -5.28 0.58
CA GLU A 78 26.51 -3.83 0.82
C GLU A 78 25.16 -3.12 0.96
N HIS A 79 24.11 -3.68 0.37
CA HIS A 79 22.76 -3.14 0.34
C HIS A 79 21.76 -4.16 0.85
N GLY A 80 20.78 -3.69 1.63
CA GLY A 80 19.66 -4.52 2.09
C GLY A 80 18.43 -4.41 1.20
N VAL A 81 18.33 -3.38 0.36
CA VAL A 81 17.28 -3.22 -0.66
C VAL A 81 17.92 -2.81 -1.97
N ILE A 82 17.53 -3.47 -3.06
CA ILE A 82 17.88 -3.06 -4.43
C ILE A 82 16.59 -2.91 -5.23
N PHE A 83 16.47 -1.80 -5.95
CA PHE A 83 15.38 -1.49 -6.87
C PHE A 83 15.93 -1.33 -8.30
N ALA A 84 15.26 -1.93 -9.30
CA ALA A 84 15.64 -1.91 -10.70
C ALA A 84 14.54 -1.24 -11.56
N PRO A 85 14.58 0.10 -11.73
CA PRO A 85 13.50 0.84 -12.39
C PRO A 85 13.22 0.38 -13.83
N TYR A 86 14.28 0.09 -14.60
CA TYR A 86 14.16 -0.34 -16.00
C TYR A 86 13.33 -1.62 -16.21
N VAL A 87 13.21 -2.45 -15.16
CA VAL A 87 12.37 -3.66 -15.18
C VAL A 87 10.92 -3.27 -14.95
N LEU A 88 10.71 -2.39 -13.97
CA LEU A 88 9.37 -1.95 -13.57
C LEU A 88 8.69 -1.12 -14.65
N ASP A 89 9.43 -0.37 -15.48
CA ASP A 89 8.89 0.34 -16.66
C ASP A 89 8.07 -0.55 -17.60
N LYS A 90 8.34 -1.85 -17.63
CA LYS A 90 7.60 -2.81 -18.45
C LYS A 90 6.37 -3.37 -17.75
N MET A 91 6.40 -3.51 -16.42
CA MET A 91 5.38 -4.18 -15.59
C MET A 91 4.91 -5.52 -16.20
N GLN A 92 5.87 -6.40 -16.53
CA GLN A 92 5.61 -7.71 -17.18
C GLN A 92 5.86 -8.91 -16.24
N GLY A 93 5.83 -8.67 -14.94
CA GLY A 93 6.03 -9.70 -13.91
C GLY A 93 7.49 -10.10 -13.67
N SER A 94 8.45 -9.46 -14.33
CA SER A 94 9.87 -9.63 -14.06
C SER A 94 10.26 -9.13 -12.67
N VAL A 95 11.35 -9.68 -12.12
CA VAL A 95 11.88 -9.31 -10.81
C VAL A 95 12.48 -7.90 -10.86
N TYR A 96 11.84 -6.95 -10.20
CA TYR A 96 12.25 -5.54 -10.23
C TYR A 96 12.95 -5.08 -8.95
N GLY A 97 13.04 -5.93 -7.94
CA GLY A 97 13.80 -5.61 -6.73
C GLY A 97 13.71 -6.68 -5.67
N PHE A 98 14.46 -6.48 -4.59
CA PHE A 98 14.36 -7.29 -3.39
C PHE A 98 14.56 -6.47 -2.12
N ARG A 99 14.12 -7.04 -1.00
CA ARG A 99 14.46 -6.61 0.36
C ARG A 99 14.99 -7.78 1.17
N ASN A 100 16.13 -7.59 1.80
CA ASN A 100 16.71 -8.53 2.74
C ASN A 100 16.08 -8.34 4.13
N GLU A 101 15.17 -9.26 4.48
CA GLU A 101 14.44 -9.27 5.75
C GLU A 101 15.36 -9.55 6.94
N SER A 102 16.39 -10.39 6.76
CA SER A 102 17.43 -10.61 7.78
C SER A 102 18.22 -9.33 8.05
N ALA A 103 18.62 -8.60 7.00
CA ALA A 103 19.31 -7.31 7.15
C ALA A 103 18.40 -6.22 7.73
N LYS A 104 17.09 -6.24 7.42
CA LYS A 104 16.10 -5.37 8.07
C LYS A 104 16.05 -5.61 9.58
N ARG A 105 16.06 -6.88 10.00
CA ARG A 105 15.97 -7.27 11.42
C ARG A 105 17.27 -7.02 12.19
N PHE A 106 18.40 -7.49 11.66
CA PHE A 106 19.67 -7.55 12.37
C PHE A 106 20.68 -6.48 11.93
N GLY A 107 20.41 -5.76 10.84
CA GLY A 107 21.38 -4.87 10.20
C GLY A 107 22.38 -5.62 9.32
N LEU A 108 22.96 -4.92 8.34
CA LEU A 108 23.91 -5.51 7.38
C LEU A 108 25.16 -6.12 8.04
N ARG A 109 25.63 -5.56 9.16
CA ARG A 109 26.79 -6.09 9.87
C ARG A 109 26.57 -7.54 10.32
N PHE A 110 25.43 -7.81 10.95
CA PHE A 110 25.12 -9.13 11.49
C PHE A 110 24.50 -10.06 10.46
N SER A 111 23.72 -9.55 9.51
CA SER A 111 23.20 -10.41 8.43
C SER A 111 24.32 -10.99 7.55
N ASN A 112 25.45 -10.29 7.44
CA ASN A 112 26.66 -10.76 6.76
C ASN A 112 27.49 -11.78 7.55
N THR A 113 27.12 -12.12 8.79
CA THR A 113 27.74 -13.24 9.53
C THR A 113 26.88 -14.50 9.52
N MET A 114 25.68 -14.42 8.94
CA MET A 114 24.74 -15.54 8.83
C MET A 114 25.10 -16.44 7.65
N THR A 115 24.77 -17.73 7.74
CA THR A 115 24.92 -18.68 6.63
C THR A 115 23.92 -18.44 5.50
N GLU A 116 22.72 -17.99 5.87
CA GLU A 116 21.61 -17.75 4.96
C GLU A 116 20.90 -16.46 5.35
N ASN A 117 20.26 -15.79 4.40
CA ASN A 117 19.40 -14.64 4.64
C ASN A 117 17.99 -14.94 4.14
N LEU A 118 17.01 -14.29 4.75
CA LEU A 118 15.62 -14.25 4.31
C LEU A 118 15.45 -13.01 3.44
N VAL A 119 14.96 -13.18 2.21
CA VAL A 119 14.85 -12.12 1.22
C VAL A 119 13.46 -12.17 0.59
N THR A 120 12.77 -11.04 0.58
CA THR A 120 11.52 -10.87 -0.18
C THR A 120 11.84 -10.27 -1.54
N VAL A 121 11.41 -10.93 -2.61
CA VAL A 121 11.58 -10.49 -4.00
C VAL A 121 10.27 -9.89 -4.52
N TYR A 122 10.34 -8.86 -5.36
CA TYR A 122 9.17 -8.16 -5.90
C TYR A 122 9.01 -8.35 -7.41
N GLN A 123 7.78 -8.65 -7.83
CA GLN A 123 7.35 -8.74 -9.22
C GLN A 123 6.03 -7.96 -9.38
N LEU A 124 5.89 -7.21 -10.47
CA LEU A 124 4.67 -6.45 -10.76
C LEU A 124 4.25 -6.68 -12.21
N GLN A 125 2.96 -6.90 -12.41
CA GLN A 125 2.34 -6.92 -13.73
C GLN A 125 1.24 -5.87 -13.81
N GLY A 126 1.14 -5.14 -14.92
CA GLY A 126 -0.13 -4.53 -15.31
C GLY A 126 -0.09 -3.07 -15.77
N PRO A 127 -1.28 -2.46 -15.95
CA PRO A 127 -2.61 -3.09 -15.81
C PRO A 127 -2.83 -4.17 -16.90
N SER A 128 -3.58 -5.23 -16.59
CA SER A 128 -3.82 -6.33 -17.55
C SER A 128 -5.15 -7.03 -17.31
N SER A 129 -5.85 -7.39 -18.38
CA SER A 129 -7.07 -8.22 -18.33
C SER A 129 -6.80 -9.70 -18.06
N ASN A 130 -5.54 -10.14 -18.21
CA ASN A 130 -5.10 -11.51 -17.95
C ASN A 130 -3.99 -11.49 -16.88
N PRO A 131 -4.36 -11.29 -15.59
CA PRO A 131 -3.39 -11.26 -14.51
C PRO A 131 -2.68 -12.62 -14.37
N TYR A 132 -1.38 -12.60 -14.11
CA TYR A 132 -0.60 -13.80 -13.89
C TYR A 132 -0.98 -14.51 -12.59
N SER A 133 -1.06 -15.83 -12.69
CA SER A 133 -1.15 -16.73 -11.54
C SER A 133 0.16 -16.78 -10.74
N PRO A 134 0.12 -17.19 -9.46
CA PRO A 134 1.33 -17.43 -8.67
C PRO A 134 2.35 -18.34 -9.38
N ASP A 135 1.89 -19.40 -10.05
CA ASP A 135 2.77 -20.33 -10.79
C ASP A 135 3.49 -19.67 -11.98
N GLN A 136 2.85 -18.71 -12.63
CA GLN A 136 3.48 -17.95 -13.72
C GLN A 136 4.58 -17.02 -13.18
N PHE A 137 4.32 -16.32 -12.06
CA PHE A 137 5.35 -15.53 -11.40
C PHE A 137 6.53 -16.38 -10.93
N ALA A 138 6.26 -17.55 -10.33
CA ALA A 138 7.28 -18.48 -9.88
C ALA A 138 8.16 -18.99 -11.03
N LYS A 139 7.58 -19.26 -12.21
CA LYS A 139 8.34 -19.63 -13.42
C LYS A 139 9.25 -18.50 -13.90
N ILE A 140 8.74 -17.26 -13.90
CA ILE A 140 9.54 -16.07 -14.25
C ILE A 140 10.70 -15.91 -13.25
N LEU A 141 10.41 -15.95 -11.95
CA LEU A 141 11.41 -15.88 -10.88
C LEU A 141 12.52 -16.92 -11.08
N ALA A 142 12.16 -18.18 -11.30
CA ALA A 142 13.12 -19.26 -11.50
C ALA A 142 13.99 -19.06 -12.75
N SER A 143 13.44 -18.47 -13.81
CA SER A 143 14.16 -18.20 -15.05
C SER A 143 15.07 -16.96 -14.98
N GLU A 144 14.66 -15.92 -14.25
CA GLU A 144 15.34 -14.62 -14.26
C GLU A 144 16.36 -14.50 -13.13
N LEU A 145 15.99 -14.83 -11.89
CA LEU A 145 16.77 -14.54 -10.69
C LEU A 145 18.24 -15.01 -10.79
N PRO A 146 18.56 -16.22 -11.30
CA PRO A 146 19.95 -16.67 -11.47
C PRO A 146 20.79 -15.84 -12.45
N ASN A 147 20.13 -15.13 -13.37
CA ASN A 147 20.75 -14.41 -14.50
C ASN A 147 20.78 -12.89 -14.30
N LEU A 148 20.20 -12.37 -13.20
CA LEU A 148 20.24 -10.95 -12.89
C LEU A 148 21.65 -10.55 -12.44
N ASP A 149 22.29 -9.67 -13.19
CA ASP A 149 23.65 -9.17 -12.93
C ASP A 149 23.79 -8.37 -11.64
N TRP A 150 22.69 -7.78 -11.16
CA TRP A 150 22.59 -7.06 -9.89
C TRP A 150 22.13 -7.95 -8.71
N TRP A 151 21.77 -9.21 -8.94
CA TRP A 151 21.37 -10.14 -7.87
C TRP A 151 22.59 -10.66 -7.09
N PRO A 152 22.65 -10.49 -5.75
CA PRO A 152 23.91 -10.73 -5.04
C PRO A 152 24.05 -12.08 -4.33
N PHE A 153 23.04 -12.96 -4.39
CA PHE A 153 23.00 -14.20 -3.62
C PHE A 153 23.23 -15.48 -4.44
N GLY A 154 23.61 -15.35 -5.72
CA GLY A 154 23.85 -16.47 -6.62
C GLY A 154 22.58 -17.23 -7.00
N THR A 155 22.72 -18.47 -7.47
CA THR A 155 21.62 -19.20 -8.13
C THR A 155 20.80 -20.08 -7.19
N ASN A 156 21.31 -20.40 -6.01
CA ASN A 156 20.66 -21.31 -5.07
C ASN A 156 19.74 -20.54 -4.13
N TYR A 157 18.49 -20.97 -4.00
CA TYR A 157 17.54 -20.45 -3.03
C TYR A 157 16.44 -21.47 -2.75
N THR A 158 15.71 -21.29 -1.66
CA THR A 158 14.49 -22.06 -1.35
C THR A 158 13.32 -21.10 -1.17
N VAL A 159 12.19 -21.38 -1.82
CA VAL A 159 10.95 -20.62 -1.61
C VAL A 159 10.35 -20.99 -0.27
N VAL A 160 10.02 -19.98 0.54
CA VAL A 160 9.38 -20.13 1.85
C VAL A 160 7.88 -19.91 1.74
N ASP A 161 7.47 -18.77 1.16
CA ASP A 161 6.07 -18.39 0.96
C ASP A 161 5.96 -17.36 -0.17
N SER A 162 4.75 -17.10 -0.64
CA SER A 162 4.47 -16.07 -1.63
C SER A 162 3.09 -15.44 -1.45
N LEU A 163 2.94 -14.22 -1.93
CA LEU A 163 1.66 -13.50 -1.91
C LEU A 163 1.42 -12.89 -3.29
N THR A 164 0.27 -13.21 -3.89
CA THR A 164 -0.24 -12.54 -5.09
C THR A 164 -1.51 -11.77 -4.74
N THR A 165 -1.56 -10.49 -5.09
CA THR A 165 -2.74 -9.64 -4.86
C THR A 165 -3.06 -8.79 -6.08
N PRO A 166 -4.36 -8.61 -6.43
CA PRO A 166 -4.78 -7.40 -7.13
C PRO A 166 -4.26 -6.20 -6.32
N TYR A 167 -3.59 -5.26 -6.96
CA TYR A 167 -2.84 -4.23 -6.26
C TYR A 167 -3.04 -2.87 -6.90
N PHE A 168 -3.24 -1.88 -6.04
CA PHE A 168 -3.44 -0.49 -6.37
C PHE A 168 -4.59 -0.29 -7.37
N ASP A 169 -5.82 -0.49 -6.87
CA ASP A 169 -7.02 -0.14 -7.61
C ASP A 169 -7.11 1.38 -7.77
N HIS A 170 -7.17 1.84 -9.01
CA HIS A 170 -7.15 3.25 -9.34
C HIS A 170 -7.92 3.55 -10.64
N TYR A 171 -8.21 4.83 -10.85
CA TYR A 171 -8.84 5.33 -12.06
C TYR A 171 -7.78 5.80 -13.06
N SER A 172 -8.08 5.71 -14.36
CA SER A 172 -7.26 6.34 -15.39
C SER A 172 -7.31 7.87 -15.29
N GLN A 173 -6.45 8.54 -16.04
CA GLN A 173 -6.47 10.00 -16.15
C GLN A 173 -7.82 10.54 -16.67
N GLU A 174 -8.42 9.89 -17.66
CA GLU A 174 -9.73 10.27 -18.21
C GLU A 174 -10.82 10.17 -17.13
N ASN A 175 -10.76 9.13 -16.31
CA ASN A 175 -11.69 8.89 -15.21
C ASN A 175 -11.50 9.91 -14.07
N LEU A 176 -10.25 10.33 -13.81
CA LEU A 176 -9.98 11.45 -12.89
C LEU A 176 -10.56 12.77 -13.43
N GLN A 177 -10.44 13.05 -14.73
CA GLN A 177 -11.04 14.22 -15.37
C GLN A 177 -12.58 14.21 -15.28
N ALA A 178 -13.18 13.03 -15.36
CA ALA A 178 -14.60 12.81 -15.13
C ALA A 178 -15.02 12.81 -13.65
N GLN A 179 -14.07 13.04 -12.74
CA GLN A 179 -14.28 13.15 -11.30
C GLN A 179 -14.84 11.87 -10.64
N LEU A 180 -14.55 10.69 -11.20
CA LEU A 180 -15.09 9.43 -10.68
C LEU A 180 -14.79 9.15 -9.19
N PRO A 181 -13.60 9.48 -8.63
CA PRO A 181 -13.38 9.33 -7.18
C PRO A 181 -14.37 10.12 -6.31
N TRP A 182 -14.77 11.31 -6.75
CA TRP A 182 -15.72 12.16 -6.02
C TRP A 182 -17.16 11.69 -6.23
N ASN A 183 -17.49 11.20 -7.43
CA ASN A 183 -18.77 10.53 -7.66
C ASN A 183 -18.93 9.29 -6.75
N LEU A 184 -17.85 8.57 -6.47
CA LEU A 184 -17.83 7.47 -5.49
C LEU A 184 -17.94 7.98 -4.05
N LEU A 185 -17.35 9.13 -3.71
CA LEU A 185 -17.52 9.79 -2.42
C LEU A 185 -18.99 10.23 -2.19
N ASP A 186 -19.68 10.66 -3.24
CA ASP A 186 -21.10 11.04 -3.16
C ASP A 186 -22.03 9.85 -2.87
N LEU A 187 -21.61 8.61 -3.16
CA LEU A 187 -22.38 7.41 -2.85
C LEU A 187 -22.44 7.08 -1.36
N GLN A 188 -21.58 7.68 -0.54
CA GLN A 188 -21.43 7.28 0.86
C GLN A 188 -22.71 7.53 1.66
N GLY A 189 -23.31 6.44 2.15
CA GLY A 189 -24.52 6.43 2.95
C GLY A 189 -25.79 6.17 2.14
N GLN A 190 -25.69 6.15 0.81
CA GLN A 190 -26.81 5.78 -0.05
C GLN A 190 -27.07 4.27 0.04
N ASN A 191 -28.34 3.86 -0.08
CA ASN A 191 -28.75 2.45 -0.02
C ASN A 191 -28.23 1.71 1.22
N ASN A 192 -28.14 2.40 2.36
CA ASN A 192 -27.59 1.86 3.61
C ASN A 192 -26.18 1.27 3.43
N THR A 193 -25.36 1.87 2.56
CA THR A 193 -24.04 1.35 2.18
C THR A 193 -22.95 2.40 2.34
N LEU A 194 -21.82 2.00 2.90
CA LEU A 194 -20.56 2.75 2.87
C LEU A 194 -19.51 1.95 2.08
N TYR A 195 -18.71 2.63 1.26
CA TYR A 195 -17.60 2.02 0.53
C TYR A 195 -16.30 2.51 1.14
N VAL A 196 -15.49 1.59 1.67
CA VAL A 196 -14.29 1.93 2.46
C VAL A 196 -13.06 1.14 2.02
N HIS A 197 -13.18 0.33 0.97
CA HIS A 197 -12.05 -0.39 0.38
C HIS A 197 -10.98 0.60 -0.13
N ALA A 198 -9.72 0.15 -0.17
CA ALA A 198 -8.59 0.98 -0.59
C ALA A 198 -8.77 1.64 -1.97
N SER A 199 -9.57 1.02 -2.86
CA SER A 199 -9.92 1.58 -4.17
C SER A 199 -10.68 2.92 -4.13
N THR A 200 -11.20 3.34 -2.96
CA THR A 200 -11.88 4.62 -2.80
C THR A 200 -10.92 5.79 -2.57
N CYS A 201 -9.66 5.52 -2.22
CA CYS A 201 -8.70 6.52 -1.82
C CYS A 201 -7.30 6.18 -2.34
N PHE A 202 -6.63 5.22 -1.72
CA PHE A 202 -5.30 4.75 -2.06
C PHE A 202 -4.97 3.43 -1.35
N GLU A 203 -4.00 2.68 -1.86
CA GLU A 203 -3.65 1.31 -1.44
C GLU A 203 -3.06 1.19 -0.02
N SER A 204 -2.58 2.28 0.58
CA SER A 204 -1.78 2.21 1.80
C SER A 204 -2.63 2.12 3.08
N ALA A 205 -2.03 1.56 4.14
CA ALA A 205 -2.69 1.48 5.45
C ALA A 205 -2.98 2.87 6.05
N LEU A 206 -2.10 3.85 5.79
CA LEU A 206 -2.29 5.25 6.17
C LEU A 206 -3.52 5.85 5.48
N ASP A 207 -3.69 5.59 4.19
CA ASP A 207 -4.80 6.16 3.43
C ASP A 207 -6.13 5.49 3.77
N CYS A 208 -6.13 4.18 4.02
CA CYS A 208 -7.29 3.47 4.56
C CYS A 208 -7.72 4.05 5.93
N TRP A 209 -6.76 4.33 6.82
CA TRP A 209 -7.02 4.99 8.10
C TRP A 209 -7.54 6.42 7.93
N GLY A 210 -6.90 7.19 7.04
CA GLY A 210 -7.29 8.55 6.71
C GLY A 210 -8.71 8.63 6.16
N TYR A 211 -9.03 7.76 5.20
CA TYR A 211 -10.34 7.73 4.56
C TYR A 211 -11.44 7.37 5.57
N ALA A 212 -11.18 6.42 6.47
CA ALA A 212 -12.10 6.11 7.56
C ALA A 212 -12.36 7.33 8.46
N ASN A 213 -11.32 8.10 8.79
CA ASN A 213 -11.49 9.35 9.55
C ASN A 213 -12.27 10.39 8.75
N MET A 214 -11.98 10.57 7.46
CA MET A 214 -12.67 11.52 6.60
C MET A 214 -14.17 11.20 6.49
N LEU A 215 -14.54 9.93 6.29
CA LEU A 215 -15.94 9.49 6.21
C LEU A 215 -16.68 9.60 7.54
N LEU A 216 -15.98 9.53 8.68
CA LEU A 216 -16.59 9.55 10.00
C LEU A 216 -16.44 10.91 10.70
N ALA A 217 -15.83 11.88 10.03
CA ALA A 217 -15.76 13.27 10.49
C ALA A 217 -17.16 13.86 10.65
N ASP A 218 -17.31 14.74 11.64
CA ASP A 218 -18.57 15.38 11.95
C ASP A 218 -19.11 16.17 10.75
N GLY A 219 -20.40 15.98 10.46
CA GLY A 219 -21.07 16.66 9.35
C GLY A 219 -20.92 16.00 7.97
N SER A 220 -20.06 15.00 7.79
CA SER A 220 -19.95 14.26 6.53
C SER A 220 -21.22 13.45 6.20
N ALA A 221 -21.46 13.17 4.92
CA ALA A 221 -22.63 12.40 4.46
C ALA A 221 -22.63 10.98 5.04
N ALA A 222 -21.49 10.29 4.98
CA ALA A 222 -21.29 8.99 5.61
C ALA A 222 -21.65 9.01 7.10
N ARG A 223 -21.07 9.94 7.88
CA ARG A 223 -21.37 10.08 9.31
C ARG A 223 -22.85 10.30 9.61
N LYS A 224 -23.53 11.14 8.82
CA LYS A 224 -24.96 11.42 8.94
C LYS A 224 -25.84 10.22 8.60
N SER A 225 -25.38 9.34 7.71
CA SER A 225 -26.11 8.14 7.28
C SER A 225 -26.04 6.97 8.26
N LEU A 226 -25.16 7.04 9.28
CA LEU A 226 -25.01 5.94 10.22
C LEU A 226 -26.30 5.71 11.03
N PRO A 227 -26.66 4.44 11.35
CA PRO A 227 -27.82 4.15 12.18
C PRO A 227 -27.77 4.87 13.53
N THR A 228 -28.87 5.50 13.94
CA THR A 228 -28.95 6.18 15.25
C THR A 228 -28.84 5.21 16.42
N ASN A 229 -29.39 4.00 16.27
CA ASN A 229 -29.30 2.92 17.25
C ASN A 229 -27.90 2.29 17.26
N LYS A 230 -27.21 2.33 18.42
CA LYS A 230 -25.88 1.75 18.59
C LYS A 230 -25.83 0.23 18.62
N ALA A 231 -26.98 -0.43 18.83
CA ALA A 231 -27.13 -1.87 18.67
C ALA A 231 -27.47 -2.31 17.24
N ALA A 232 -27.52 -1.37 16.28
CA ALA A 232 -27.74 -1.67 14.86
C ALA A 232 -26.73 -2.71 14.35
N ARG A 233 -27.23 -3.65 13.56
CA ARG A 233 -26.45 -4.72 12.94
C ARG A 233 -25.69 -4.16 11.74
N ILE A 234 -24.37 -4.20 11.79
CA ILE A 234 -23.51 -3.70 10.72
C ILE A 234 -22.74 -4.88 10.13
N ALA A 235 -22.89 -5.10 8.83
CA ALA A 235 -22.04 -6.03 8.08
C ALA A 235 -20.88 -5.27 7.45
N ILE A 236 -19.66 -5.76 7.64
CA ILE A 236 -18.47 -5.28 6.93
C ILE A 236 -17.97 -6.41 6.02
N LEU A 237 -17.89 -6.17 4.73
CA LEU A 237 -17.41 -7.16 3.75
C LEU A 237 -15.91 -6.99 3.55
N GLY A 238 -15.13 -7.97 3.98
CA GLY A 238 -13.67 -7.97 3.97
C GLY A 238 -13.06 -7.62 5.32
N ALA A 239 -12.18 -8.48 5.82
CA ALA A 239 -11.36 -8.28 7.01
C ALA A 239 -9.92 -7.85 6.66
N GLY A 240 -9.76 -7.12 5.55
CA GLY A 240 -8.53 -6.42 5.22
C GLY A 240 -8.30 -5.18 6.09
N VAL A 241 -7.19 -4.48 5.86
CA VAL A 241 -6.79 -3.29 6.65
C VAL A 241 -7.91 -2.26 6.78
N SER A 242 -8.56 -1.88 5.67
CA SER A 242 -9.68 -0.95 5.67
C SER A 242 -10.85 -1.42 6.53
N GLY A 243 -11.28 -2.68 6.39
CA GLY A 243 -12.39 -3.26 7.14
C GLY A 243 -12.11 -3.33 8.65
N LEU A 244 -10.90 -3.74 9.03
CA LEU A 244 -10.46 -3.77 10.42
C LEU A 244 -10.46 -2.37 11.03
N LEU A 245 -9.82 -1.40 10.38
CA LEU A 245 -9.76 -0.02 10.86
C LEU A 245 -11.15 0.62 10.96
N PHE A 246 -12.01 0.40 9.95
CA PHE A 246 -13.37 0.94 9.96
C PHE A 246 -14.23 0.32 11.07
N ALA A 247 -14.09 -0.99 11.34
CA ALA A 247 -14.73 -1.65 12.46
C ALA A 247 -14.36 -1.00 13.80
N VAL A 248 -13.06 -0.73 14.02
CA VAL A 248 -12.58 -0.04 15.23
C VAL A 248 -13.20 1.35 15.35
N LYS A 249 -13.24 2.12 14.25
CA LYS A 249 -13.84 3.46 14.27
C LYS A 249 -15.33 3.41 14.61
N LEU A 250 -16.09 2.45 14.06
CA LEU A 250 -17.49 2.24 14.45
C LEU A 250 -17.64 1.84 15.92
N LYS A 251 -16.77 0.98 16.46
CA LYS A 251 -16.78 0.64 17.90
C LYS A 251 -16.51 1.85 18.79
N ASN A 252 -15.53 2.69 18.42
CA ASN A 252 -15.25 3.94 19.12
C ASN A 252 -16.44 4.92 19.11
N LEU A 253 -17.32 4.80 18.11
CA LEU A 253 -18.58 5.55 18.01
C LEU A 253 -19.75 4.89 18.77
N GLY A 254 -19.48 3.82 19.52
CA GLY A 254 -20.41 3.12 20.38
C GLY A 254 -21.16 1.95 19.73
N TYR A 255 -20.92 1.62 18.46
CA TYR A 255 -21.61 0.50 17.82
C TYR A 255 -21.14 -0.84 18.39
N THR A 256 -22.08 -1.69 18.79
CA THR A 256 -21.79 -2.94 19.50
C THR A 256 -22.02 -4.21 18.68
N ASN A 257 -22.74 -4.12 17.56
CA ASN A 257 -23.16 -5.27 16.77
C ASN A 257 -22.60 -5.23 15.34
N ILE A 258 -21.28 -5.40 15.25
CA ILE A 258 -20.52 -5.37 14.00
C ILE A 258 -20.04 -6.78 13.69
N GLU A 259 -20.26 -7.23 12.45
CA GLU A 259 -19.84 -8.54 11.95
C GLU A 259 -19.03 -8.34 10.66
N LEU A 260 -17.78 -8.82 10.66
CA LEU A 260 -16.93 -8.82 9.46
C LEU A 260 -17.08 -10.17 8.75
N LEU A 261 -17.28 -10.13 7.43
CA LEU A 261 -17.40 -11.30 6.57
C LEU A 261 -16.17 -11.38 5.66
N GLU A 262 -15.33 -12.38 5.86
CA GLU A 262 -14.06 -12.57 5.17
C GLU A 262 -14.11 -13.83 4.30
N SER A 263 -13.73 -13.69 3.03
CA SER A 263 -13.80 -14.79 2.07
C SER A 263 -12.68 -15.81 2.24
N THR A 264 -11.54 -15.39 2.77
CA THR A 264 -10.39 -16.24 3.05
C THR A 264 -10.42 -16.80 4.48
N ASP A 265 -9.41 -17.58 4.82
CA ASP A 265 -9.19 -18.14 6.16
C ASP A 265 -8.38 -17.21 7.08
N ARG A 266 -8.04 -15.99 6.61
CA ARG A 266 -7.23 -15.01 7.35
C ARG A 266 -7.76 -13.58 7.19
N TYR A 267 -7.40 -12.73 8.13
CA TYR A 267 -7.59 -11.28 8.03
C TYR A 267 -6.29 -10.59 7.58
N GLY A 268 -6.32 -9.26 7.51
CA GLY A 268 -5.18 -8.41 7.11
C GLY A 268 -5.11 -8.15 5.61
N GLY A 269 -5.85 -8.91 4.79
CA GLY A 269 -5.96 -8.68 3.35
C GLY A 269 -4.60 -8.71 2.65
N LYS A 270 -4.19 -7.59 2.07
CA LYS A 270 -2.91 -7.45 1.37
C LYS A 270 -1.70 -7.36 2.31
N THR A 271 -1.90 -7.18 3.62
CA THR A 271 -0.83 -7.38 4.60
C THR A 271 -0.65 -8.88 4.84
N HIS A 272 0.60 -9.35 4.75
CA HIS A 272 0.98 -10.72 5.08
C HIS A 272 2.39 -10.72 5.68
N THR A 273 2.48 -11.07 6.97
CA THR A 273 3.74 -11.11 7.73
C THR A 273 4.04 -12.56 8.09
N ILE A 274 5.20 -13.07 7.68
CA ILE A 274 5.69 -14.40 8.04
C ILE A 274 6.73 -14.28 9.14
N LYS A 275 6.47 -14.95 10.27
CA LYS A 275 7.43 -15.06 11.37
C LYS A 275 8.32 -16.28 11.14
N MET A 276 9.61 -16.04 10.95
CA MET A 276 10.62 -17.08 10.75
C MET A 276 11.47 -17.26 12.01
N ASP A 277 11.47 -18.48 12.53
CA ASP A 277 12.34 -18.92 13.62
C ASP A 277 13.72 -19.32 13.05
N GLY A 278 14.45 -18.32 12.59
CA GLY A 278 15.76 -18.45 11.95
C GLY A 278 15.72 -18.37 10.42
N PRO A 279 16.87 -18.19 9.75
CA PRO A 279 18.23 -18.19 10.30
C PRO A 279 18.54 -17.00 11.22
N TYR A 280 19.54 -17.15 12.10
CA TYR A 280 20.00 -16.13 13.06
C TYR A 280 21.49 -15.81 12.90
N PRO A 281 21.94 -14.60 13.26
CA PRO A 281 23.35 -14.36 13.51
C PRO A 281 23.86 -15.16 14.73
N PRO A 282 25.16 -15.49 14.81
CA PRO A 282 25.73 -16.16 15.97
C PRO A 282 25.44 -15.41 17.28
N GLY A 283 24.87 -16.11 18.27
CA GLY A 283 24.52 -15.55 19.58
C GLY A 283 23.16 -14.86 19.67
N TYR A 284 22.37 -14.86 18.59
CA TYR A 284 21.00 -14.33 18.54
C TYR A 284 19.98 -15.45 18.42
N PHE A 285 18.77 -15.20 18.89
CA PHE A 285 17.66 -16.16 18.90
C PHE A 285 16.31 -15.51 18.56
N GLU A 286 16.32 -14.24 18.19
CA GLU A 286 15.10 -13.50 17.90
C GLU A 286 14.59 -13.79 16.50
N PRO A 287 13.29 -14.05 16.32
CA PRO A 287 12.71 -14.33 15.02
C PRO A 287 12.84 -13.15 14.06
N THR A 288 12.85 -13.46 12.77
CA THR A 288 12.72 -12.47 11.70
C THR A 288 11.26 -12.38 11.26
N TYR A 289 10.70 -11.18 11.23
CA TYR A 289 9.36 -10.92 10.72
C TYR A 289 9.47 -10.42 9.29
N CYS A 290 9.15 -11.29 8.34
CA CYS A 290 9.26 -11.07 6.90
C CYS A 290 7.94 -10.52 6.37
N GLU A 291 7.99 -9.40 5.64
CA GLU A 291 6.79 -8.82 5.05
C GLU A 291 6.66 -9.25 3.61
N LEU A 292 5.50 -9.78 3.22
CA LEU A 292 5.16 -10.07 1.82
C LEU A 292 4.19 -9.02 1.25
N GLY A 293 3.61 -8.18 2.11
CA GLY A 293 2.72 -7.09 1.71
C GLY A 293 3.18 -5.75 2.27
N THR A 294 2.31 -5.10 3.04
CA THR A 294 2.59 -3.83 3.75
C THR A 294 3.88 -3.93 4.56
N CYS A 295 4.80 -2.98 4.41
CA CYS A 295 6.08 -3.00 5.13
C CYS A 295 6.50 -1.64 5.67
N TYR A 296 6.48 -0.61 4.82
CA TYR A 296 7.09 0.68 5.13
C TYR A 296 6.13 1.65 5.82
N MET A 297 6.69 2.53 6.64
CA MET A 297 6.04 3.72 7.17
C MET A 297 6.92 4.93 6.90
N SER A 298 6.29 6.01 6.45
CA SER A 298 6.87 7.35 6.37
C SER A 298 6.47 8.19 7.59
N PRO A 299 7.02 9.39 7.78
CA PRO A 299 6.61 10.33 8.83
C PRO A 299 5.12 10.72 8.75
N ALA A 300 4.48 10.62 7.58
CA ALA A 300 3.05 10.86 7.44
C ALA A 300 2.19 9.87 8.25
N TYR A 301 2.77 8.74 8.70
CA TYR A 301 2.09 7.77 9.56
C TYR A 301 2.02 8.22 11.03
N ASP A 302 2.74 9.26 11.46
CA ASP A 302 2.85 9.63 12.87
C ASP A 302 1.48 9.83 13.57
N PRO A 303 0.49 10.52 12.96
CA PRO A 303 -0.85 10.64 13.56
C PRO A 303 -1.56 9.29 13.69
N MET A 304 -1.41 8.39 12.71
CA MET A 304 -1.96 7.05 12.76
C MET A 304 -1.27 6.21 13.86
N VAL A 305 0.04 6.34 14.03
CA VAL A 305 0.80 5.66 15.08
C VAL A 305 0.31 6.07 16.47
N VAL A 306 0.02 7.36 16.66
CA VAL A 306 -0.59 7.85 17.91
C VAL A 306 -1.97 7.23 18.13
N ASP A 307 -2.84 7.22 17.12
CA ASP A 307 -4.19 6.63 17.21
C ASP A 307 -4.16 5.12 17.50
N LEU A 308 -3.14 4.43 16.99
CA LEU A 308 -2.96 2.98 17.15
C LEU A 308 -2.11 2.59 18.35
N GLN A 309 -1.62 3.52 19.18
CA GLN A 309 -0.63 3.26 20.23
C GLN A 309 -0.99 2.07 21.14
N LYS A 310 -2.28 1.91 21.48
CA LYS A 310 -2.75 0.82 22.34
C LYS A 310 -2.64 -0.58 21.70
N TYR A 311 -2.41 -0.67 20.38
CA TYR A 311 -2.23 -1.91 19.62
C TYR A 311 -0.78 -2.18 19.21
N LEU A 312 0.20 -1.47 19.78
CA LEU A 312 1.61 -1.60 19.42
C LEU A 312 2.45 -2.25 20.54
N VAL A 313 1.83 -3.04 21.42
CA VAL A 313 2.51 -3.60 22.61
C VAL A 313 3.61 -4.55 22.19
N GLY A 314 4.86 -4.18 22.51
CA GLY A 314 6.04 -4.95 22.12
C GLY A 314 6.33 -4.96 20.62
N ASN A 315 5.66 -4.11 19.83
CA ASN A 315 5.91 -3.93 18.41
C ASN A 315 6.43 -2.51 18.16
N SER A 316 7.70 -2.31 18.47
CA SER A 316 8.36 -1.01 18.35
C SER A 316 8.59 -0.63 16.90
N ARG A 317 8.54 0.68 16.61
CA ARG A 317 8.98 1.25 15.35
C ARG A 317 10.50 1.20 15.26
N ILE A 318 11.02 0.69 14.15
CA ILE A 318 12.45 0.55 13.88
C ILE A 318 12.84 1.28 12.60
N THR A 319 14.08 1.78 12.55
CA THR A 319 14.62 2.41 11.35
C THR A 319 14.95 1.34 10.31
N PHE A 320 14.72 1.68 9.04
CA PHE A 320 15.13 0.79 7.96
C PHE A 320 16.64 0.82 7.80
N GLY A 321 17.29 -0.35 7.77
CA GLY A 321 18.75 -0.45 7.65
C GLY A 321 19.55 0.05 8.85
N GLN A 322 18.92 0.23 10.02
CA GLN A 322 19.56 0.69 11.26
C GLN A 322 20.36 2.01 11.11
N GLY A 323 19.90 2.91 10.22
CA GLY A 323 20.57 4.19 9.96
C GLY A 323 21.78 4.10 9.03
N ASN A 324 21.93 3.00 8.27
CA ASN A 324 22.95 2.90 7.23
C ASN A 324 22.46 3.55 5.92
N ASP A 325 23.07 4.67 5.52
CA ASP A 325 22.75 5.41 4.29
C ASP A 325 22.92 4.57 3.02
N GLY A 326 23.82 3.59 3.04
CA GLY A 326 24.04 2.63 1.96
C GLY A 326 23.04 1.47 1.94
N PHE A 327 22.04 1.42 2.84
CA PHE A 327 21.14 0.26 2.90
C PHE A 327 20.27 0.09 1.64
N ARG A 328 19.95 1.20 0.96
CA ARG A 328 19.11 1.23 -0.24
C ARG A 328 19.97 1.52 -1.46
N ALA A 329 19.74 0.79 -2.54
CA ALA A 329 20.43 1.00 -3.81
C ALA A 329 19.50 0.82 -5.01
N ILE A 330 19.94 1.35 -6.15
CA ILE A 330 19.22 1.40 -7.40
C ILE A 330 20.10 0.82 -8.51
N VAL A 331 19.50 0.06 -9.41
CA VAL A 331 20.15 -0.38 -10.66
C VAL A 331 20.11 0.76 -11.67
N THR A 332 21.28 1.24 -12.08
CA THR A 332 21.45 2.46 -12.89
C THR A 332 21.26 2.25 -14.39
N ARG A 333 21.00 1.01 -14.82
CA ARG A 333 20.81 0.65 -16.22
C ARG A 333 19.71 1.50 -16.87
N GLY A 334 20.09 2.25 -17.90
CA GLY A 334 19.18 3.15 -18.62
C GLY A 334 18.70 4.36 -17.81
N GLN A 335 19.23 4.58 -16.61
CA GLN A 335 18.81 5.68 -15.73
C GLN A 335 19.70 6.92 -15.87
N LEU A 336 20.97 6.73 -16.24
CA LEU A 336 21.96 7.79 -16.38
C LEU A 336 22.61 7.77 -17.77
N PRO A 337 22.96 8.94 -18.34
CA PRO A 337 23.72 9.03 -19.59
C PRO A 337 25.08 8.30 -19.52
N ALA A 338 25.57 7.79 -20.67
CA ALA A 338 26.79 6.99 -20.72
C ALA A 338 28.04 7.71 -20.17
N ASN A 339 28.13 9.03 -20.32
CA ASN A 339 29.23 9.84 -19.82
C ASN A 339 29.32 9.94 -18.29
N PHE A 340 28.30 9.46 -17.56
CA PHE A 340 28.35 9.38 -16.09
C PHE A 340 29.20 8.21 -15.58
N ASN A 341 29.50 7.21 -16.43
CA ASN A 341 30.25 6.00 -16.05
C ASN A 341 29.72 5.34 -14.75
N ALA A 342 28.40 5.36 -14.57
CA ALA A 342 27.77 4.92 -13.32
C ALA A 342 27.99 3.41 -13.08
N PRO A 343 28.28 2.99 -11.83
CA PRO A 343 28.27 1.58 -11.47
C PRO A 343 26.87 1.00 -11.68
N LEU A 344 26.78 -0.31 -11.97
CA LEU A 344 25.50 -1.00 -12.21
C LEU A 344 24.53 -0.82 -11.04
N VAL A 345 25.03 -0.90 -9.81
CA VAL A 345 24.28 -0.68 -8.57
C VAL A 345 24.88 0.54 -7.88
N MET A 346 24.03 1.50 -7.52
CA MET A 346 24.43 2.75 -6.87
C MET A 346 23.59 2.97 -5.61
N GLY A 347 24.23 3.44 -4.53
CA GLY A 347 23.52 3.81 -3.31
C GLY A 347 22.48 4.91 -3.57
N TYR A 348 21.34 4.84 -2.87
CA TYR A 348 20.19 5.71 -3.12
C TYR A 348 20.53 7.21 -3.08
N ASN A 349 21.27 7.67 -2.07
CA ASN A 349 21.60 9.09 -1.92
C ASN A 349 22.49 9.59 -3.09
N GLU A 350 23.51 8.81 -3.46
CA GLU A 350 24.35 9.12 -4.61
C GLU A 350 23.53 9.12 -5.91
N TYR A 351 22.64 8.14 -6.08
CA TYR A 351 21.74 8.07 -7.23
C TYR A 351 20.89 9.32 -7.36
N CYS A 352 20.30 9.82 -6.28
CA CYS A 352 19.50 11.05 -6.30
C CYS A 352 20.30 12.24 -6.83
N LEU A 353 21.54 12.42 -6.35
CA LEU A 353 22.42 13.50 -6.81
C LEU A 353 22.79 13.35 -8.29
N ARG A 354 23.26 12.16 -8.70
CA ARG A 354 23.64 11.89 -10.10
C ARG A 354 22.47 11.98 -11.06
N LYS A 355 21.28 11.55 -10.63
CA LYS A 355 20.06 11.65 -11.42
C LYS A 355 19.64 13.11 -11.57
N ALA A 356 19.74 13.93 -10.53
CA ALA A 356 19.49 15.36 -10.63
C ALA A 356 20.44 16.05 -11.64
N GLU A 357 21.75 15.76 -11.57
CA GLU A 357 22.72 16.26 -12.55
C GLU A 357 22.34 15.86 -13.99
N ALA A 358 21.97 14.60 -14.20
CA ALA A 358 21.60 14.09 -15.52
C ALA A 358 20.33 14.76 -16.08
N GLU A 359 19.28 14.93 -15.28
CA GLU A 359 18.03 15.55 -15.71
C GLU A 359 18.19 17.05 -15.98
N LEU A 360 19.13 17.72 -15.31
CA LEU A 360 19.49 19.12 -15.57
C LEU A 360 20.46 19.30 -16.75
N GLY A 361 20.89 18.21 -17.40
CA GLY A 361 21.83 18.27 -18.53
C GLY A 361 23.27 18.60 -18.14
N LEU A 362 23.64 18.34 -16.89
CA LEU A 362 24.94 18.67 -16.33
C LEU A 362 25.90 17.47 -16.39
N LYS A 363 27.20 17.73 -16.21
CA LYS A 363 28.21 16.68 -16.12
C LYS A 363 28.22 16.05 -14.72
N PRO A 364 28.64 14.79 -14.57
CA PRO A 364 28.81 14.18 -13.24
C PRO A 364 29.83 14.99 -12.41
N GLY A 365 29.47 15.33 -11.18
CA GLY A 365 30.29 16.09 -10.24
C GLY A 365 30.40 17.57 -10.60
N TRP A 366 29.46 18.10 -11.40
CA TRP A 366 29.45 19.51 -11.80
C TRP A 366 28.98 20.43 -10.68
N PHE A 367 28.06 19.97 -9.84
CA PHE A 367 27.71 20.66 -8.61
C PHE A 367 28.67 20.25 -7.49
N ASP A 368 29.02 21.20 -6.61
CA ASP A 368 29.36 20.81 -5.24
C ASP A 368 28.13 20.06 -4.69
N ASP A 369 28.33 18.90 -4.06
CA ASP A 369 27.26 18.09 -3.50
C ASP A 369 26.34 18.95 -2.60
N LYS A 370 26.89 19.99 -1.95
CA LYS A 370 26.13 20.97 -1.16
C LYS A 370 25.24 21.88 -1.98
N GLU A 371 25.67 22.33 -3.16
CA GLU A 371 24.88 23.16 -4.07
C GLU A 371 23.74 22.34 -4.68
N ALA A 372 24.04 21.14 -5.17
CA ALA A 372 23.00 20.21 -5.67
C ALA A 372 21.98 19.88 -4.58
N GLN A 373 22.46 19.64 -3.36
CA GLN A 373 21.59 19.41 -2.21
C GLN A 373 20.71 20.63 -1.90
N ALA A 374 21.25 21.85 -1.95
CA ALA A 374 20.46 23.06 -1.73
C ALA A 374 19.36 23.24 -2.80
N ASP A 375 19.68 23.03 -4.08
CA ASP A 375 18.72 23.11 -5.18
C ASP A 375 17.60 22.06 -5.02
N LEU A 376 17.96 20.82 -4.66
CA LEU A 376 16.97 19.78 -4.35
C LEU A 376 16.03 20.21 -3.22
N LEU A 377 16.56 20.79 -2.14
CA LEU A 377 15.74 21.26 -1.01
C LEU A 377 14.79 22.41 -1.40
N ILE A 378 15.23 23.31 -2.28
CA ILE A 378 14.40 24.40 -2.81
C ILE A 378 13.24 23.85 -3.63
N GLU A 379 13.53 22.93 -4.56
CA GLU A 379 12.51 22.34 -5.43
C GLU A 379 11.55 21.42 -4.63
N LEU A 380 12.02 20.76 -3.58
CA LEU A 380 11.16 20.08 -2.60
C LEU A 380 10.21 21.06 -1.89
N GLY A 381 10.70 22.23 -1.46
CA GLY A 381 9.84 23.28 -0.87
C GLY A 381 8.76 23.76 -1.83
N LYS A 382 9.11 23.98 -3.10
CA LYS A 382 8.17 24.32 -4.17
C LYS A 382 7.15 23.21 -4.43
N TYR A 383 7.57 21.95 -4.45
CA TYR A 383 6.67 20.80 -4.53
C TYR A 383 5.62 20.85 -3.41
N ALA A 384 6.04 21.06 -2.16
CA ALA A 384 5.14 21.09 -1.01
C ALA A 384 4.13 22.24 -1.09
N LEU A 385 4.55 23.42 -1.54
CA LEU A 385 3.67 24.56 -1.77
C LEU A 385 2.65 24.31 -2.88
N LEU A 386 3.10 23.72 -3.99
CA LEU A 386 2.23 23.38 -5.12
C LEU A 386 1.23 22.29 -4.74
N HIS A 387 1.67 21.25 -4.02
CA HIS A 387 0.79 20.23 -3.46
C HIS A 387 -0.34 20.87 -2.63
N LYS A 388 0.03 21.75 -1.69
CA LYS A 388 -0.96 22.46 -0.86
C LYS A 388 -1.88 23.36 -1.68
N TRP A 389 -1.39 23.98 -2.74
CA TRP A 389 -2.22 24.79 -3.65
C TRP A 389 -3.26 23.94 -4.40
N ILE A 390 -2.89 22.73 -4.84
CA ILE A 390 -3.79 21.84 -5.58
C ILE A 390 -4.76 21.11 -4.64
N PHE A 391 -4.26 20.49 -3.57
CA PHE A 391 -5.04 19.57 -2.71
C PHE A 391 -5.60 20.22 -1.45
N GLY A 392 -5.13 21.41 -1.08
CA GLY A 392 -5.44 22.02 0.20
C GLY A 392 -4.92 21.16 1.36
N ASP A 393 -5.68 21.14 2.46
CA ASP A 393 -5.37 20.32 3.64
C ASP A 393 -6.16 18.98 3.68
N GLY A 394 -6.75 18.59 2.54
CA GLY A 394 -7.54 17.35 2.43
C GLY A 394 -6.69 16.09 2.53
N PHE A 395 -7.10 15.13 3.35
CA PHE A 395 -6.41 13.85 3.56
C PHE A 395 -7.41 12.70 3.74
N PRO A 396 -7.21 11.53 3.08
CA PRO A 396 -6.10 11.17 2.19
C PRO A 396 -6.23 11.74 0.78
N MET A 397 -7.39 12.31 0.46
CA MET A 397 -7.66 13.00 -0.79
C MET A 397 -8.46 14.29 -0.52
N PRO A 398 -8.47 15.25 -1.46
CA PRO A 398 -9.34 16.42 -1.37
C PRO A 398 -10.82 16.01 -1.36
N SER A 399 -11.63 16.58 -0.47
CA SER A 399 -13.08 16.35 -0.42
C SER A 399 -13.82 16.95 -1.62
N THR A 400 -13.24 17.97 -2.24
CA THR A 400 -13.72 18.61 -3.48
C THR A 400 -12.71 18.34 -4.59
N PRO A 401 -13.15 18.03 -5.82
CA PRO A 401 -12.23 17.79 -6.92
C PRO A 401 -11.36 19.01 -7.22
N PRO A 402 -10.02 18.86 -7.36
CA PRO A 402 -9.15 19.89 -7.90
C PRO A 402 -9.33 19.99 -9.42
N ALA A 403 -10.54 20.38 -9.84
CA ALA A 403 -11.03 20.20 -11.21
C ALA A 403 -10.23 20.94 -12.28
N GLU A 404 -9.58 22.06 -11.92
CA GLU A 404 -8.68 22.79 -12.82
C GLU A 404 -7.42 21.95 -13.10
N PHE A 405 -6.73 21.52 -12.03
CA PHE A 405 -5.54 20.67 -12.13
C PHE A 405 -5.80 19.38 -12.92
N LEU A 406 -6.91 18.67 -12.66
CA LEU A 406 -7.20 17.41 -13.35
C LEU A 406 -7.33 17.56 -14.88
N LYS A 407 -7.64 18.77 -15.37
CA LYS A 407 -7.72 19.08 -16.81
C LYS A 407 -6.40 19.55 -17.39
N GLU A 408 -5.41 19.87 -16.57
CA GLU A 408 -4.09 20.28 -17.04
C GLU A 408 -3.34 19.11 -17.65
N HIS A 409 -2.49 19.41 -18.64
CA HIS A 409 -1.58 18.41 -19.20
C HIS A 409 -0.62 17.85 -18.13
N SER A 410 -0.21 18.68 -17.18
CA SER A 410 0.65 18.31 -16.05
C SER A 410 0.08 17.17 -15.20
N SER A 411 -1.24 16.94 -15.22
CA SER A 411 -1.87 15.90 -14.39
C SER A 411 -1.78 14.49 -14.97
N LYS A 412 -1.48 14.36 -16.28
CA LYS A 412 -1.54 13.08 -17.02
C LYS A 412 -0.61 12.00 -16.47
N THR A 413 0.63 12.35 -16.17
CA THR A 413 1.58 11.45 -15.51
C THR A 413 2.39 12.20 -14.47
N PHE A 414 2.87 11.50 -13.44
CA PHE A 414 3.62 12.15 -12.38
C PHE A 414 4.95 12.74 -12.89
N ILE A 415 5.57 12.15 -13.91
CA ILE A 415 6.77 12.74 -14.54
C ILE A 415 6.45 14.01 -15.34
N GLU A 416 5.31 14.08 -16.03
CA GLU A 416 4.87 15.29 -16.74
C GLU A 416 4.58 16.43 -15.77
N PHE A 417 4.03 16.14 -14.59
CA PHE A 417 3.86 17.11 -13.51
C PHE A 417 5.20 17.73 -13.11
N LEU A 418 6.21 16.91 -12.82
CA LEU A 418 7.54 17.39 -12.42
C LEU A 418 8.17 18.25 -13.52
N ARG A 419 8.13 17.79 -14.77
CA ARG A 419 8.69 18.50 -15.93
C ARG A 419 7.98 19.82 -16.20
N TYR A 420 6.66 19.83 -16.18
CA TYR A 420 5.85 21.03 -16.43
C TYR A 420 6.17 22.14 -15.41
N HIS A 421 6.38 21.74 -14.15
CA HIS A 421 6.74 22.66 -13.07
C HIS A 421 8.25 22.86 -12.90
N LYS A 422 9.09 22.33 -13.79
CA LYS A 422 10.57 22.45 -13.75
C LYS A 422 11.18 21.90 -12.44
N MET A 423 10.74 20.72 -12.04
CA MET A 423 11.20 19.98 -10.86
C MET A 423 11.91 18.67 -11.24
N ASP A 424 12.52 18.62 -12.42
CA ASP A 424 13.17 17.45 -13.01
C ASP A 424 14.25 16.84 -12.09
N CYS A 425 14.94 17.69 -11.32
CA CYS A 425 15.93 17.26 -10.35
C CYS A 425 15.37 16.33 -9.25
N LEU A 426 14.05 16.37 -8.99
CA LEU A 426 13.39 15.51 -8.01
C LEU A 426 13.10 14.10 -8.54
N ILE A 427 13.27 13.83 -9.85
CA ILE A 427 12.93 12.54 -10.45
C ILE A 427 13.64 11.39 -9.73
N GLY A 428 14.93 11.52 -9.40
CA GLY A 428 15.67 10.45 -8.71
C GLY A 428 15.11 10.10 -7.32
N ILE A 429 14.73 11.13 -6.56
CA ILE A 429 14.13 10.98 -5.21
C ILE A 429 12.77 10.29 -5.33
N LEU A 430 11.92 10.80 -6.22
CA LEU A 430 10.52 10.37 -6.33
C LEU A 430 10.38 9.02 -7.04
N GLN A 431 11.31 8.67 -7.93
CA GLN A 431 11.31 7.36 -8.61
C GLN A 431 11.46 6.24 -7.59
N TYR A 432 12.45 6.33 -6.69
CA TYR A 432 12.55 5.35 -5.61
C TYR A 432 11.38 5.48 -4.62
N GLY A 433 11.05 6.71 -4.19
CA GLY A 433 10.04 6.95 -3.16
C GLY A 433 8.63 6.48 -3.53
N TYR A 434 8.34 6.39 -4.82
CA TYR A 434 7.05 5.97 -5.36
C TYR A 434 7.09 4.54 -5.93
N GLU A 435 7.96 4.28 -6.89
CA GLU A 435 7.85 3.10 -7.76
C GLU A 435 8.24 1.79 -7.07
N VAL A 436 9.20 1.83 -6.14
CA VAL A 436 9.65 0.63 -5.41
C VAL A 436 8.51 -0.09 -4.69
N GLN A 437 7.45 0.65 -4.34
CA GLN A 437 6.28 0.16 -3.62
C GLN A 437 5.29 -0.61 -4.51
N GLY A 438 5.45 -0.58 -5.83
CA GLY A 438 4.57 -1.29 -6.77
C GLY A 438 3.31 -0.50 -7.17
N TYR A 439 3.30 0.82 -7.00
CA TYR A 439 2.19 1.70 -7.41
C TYR A 439 2.27 2.15 -8.89
N GLY A 440 3.05 1.45 -9.71
CA GLY A 440 3.33 1.83 -11.09
C GLY A 440 4.53 2.76 -11.22
N THR A 441 4.72 3.34 -12.40
CA THR A 441 5.89 4.19 -12.71
C THR A 441 5.50 5.66 -12.83
N LEU A 442 6.45 6.56 -12.56
CA LEU A 442 6.24 8.00 -12.71
C LEU A 442 5.79 8.37 -14.13
N SER A 443 6.22 7.59 -15.12
CA SER A 443 5.91 7.78 -16.54
C SER A 443 4.53 7.30 -16.97
N THR A 444 3.82 6.56 -16.10
CA THR A 444 2.52 5.95 -16.46
C THR A 444 1.42 6.31 -15.49
N ILE A 445 1.74 6.55 -14.22
CA ILE A 445 0.74 6.84 -13.20
C ILE A 445 0.29 8.30 -13.26
N PRO A 446 -1.03 8.60 -13.18
CA PRO A 446 -1.51 9.96 -13.06
C PRO A 446 -0.88 10.71 -11.89
N ALA A 447 -0.55 11.99 -12.10
CA ALA A 447 0.11 12.82 -11.09
C ALA A 447 -0.71 12.93 -9.80
N PHE A 448 -2.04 12.86 -9.91
CA PHE A 448 -2.95 12.80 -8.77
C PHE A 448 -2.54 11.75 -7.72
N TYR A 449 -2.21 10.54 -8.17
CA TYR A 449 -1.82 9.46 -7.28
C TYR A 449 -0.40 9.64 -6.72
N GLY A 450 0.49 10.25 -7.50
CA GLY A 450 1.79 10.72 -7.03
C GLY A 450 1.66 11.69 -5.85
N LEU A 451 0.78 12.67 -5.98
CA LEU A 451 0.49 13.70 -4.98
C LEU A 451 -0.24 13.15 -3.74
N ILE A 452 -1.08 12.12 -3.87
CA ILE A 452 -1.68 11.45 -2.70
C ILE A 452 -0.59 10.79 -1.86
N TRP A 453 0.31 10.03 -2.50
CA TRP A 453 1.34 9.29 -1.77
C TRP A 453 2.44 10.20 -1.20
N ILE A 454 2.93 11.15 -2.00
CA ILE A 454 4.04 12.03 -1.64
C ILE A 454 3.48 13.32 -1.04
N THR A 455 3.16 13.27 0.24
CA THR A 455 2.56 14.40 0.97
C THR A 455 3.60 15.44 1.43
N PRO A 456 3.19 16.68 1.73
CA PRO A 456 4.06 17.70 2.32
C PRO A 456 4.77 17.22 3.59
N ALA A 457 4.14 16.39 4.43
CA ALA A 457 4.76 15.84 5.63
C ALA A 457 5.99 14.97 5.34
N ILE A 458 5.96 14.20 4.24
CA ILE A 458 7.12 13.42 3.78
C ILE A 458 8.21 14.39 3.31
N ILE A 459 7.85 15.37 2.49
CA ILE A 459 8.78 16.35 1.94
C ILE A 459 9.47 17.18 3.02
N GLU A 460 8.71 17.70 3.98
CA GLU A 460 9.25 18.47 5.12
C GLU A 460 10.26 17.64 5.92
N THR A 461 10.06 16.33 6.04
CA THR A 461 10.99 15.46 6.76
C THR A 461 12.26 15.22 5.95
N ILE A 462 12.14 15.02 4.63
CA ILE A 462 13.30 14.95 3.73
C ILE A 462 14.11 16.25 3.82
N ILE A 463 13.44 17.41 3.87
CA ILE A 463 14.11 18.70 4.01
C ILE A 463 14.84 18.81 5.35
N LYS A 464 14.18 18.45 6.46
CA LYS A 464 14.79 18.48 7.79
C LYS A 464 16.01 17.58 7.89
N ASP A 465 15.92 16.37 7.33
CA ASP A 465 17.04 15.42 7.26
C ASP A 465 18.21 16.00 6.43
N GLY A 466 17.90 16.54 5.25
CA GLY A 466 18.89 17.20 4.39
C GLY A 466 19.57 18.43 5.01
N LEU A 467 18.94 19.10 5.98
CA LEU A 467 19.51 20.21 6.74
C LEU A 467 20.31 19.76 7.98
N GLY A 468 20.64 18.47 8.09
CA GLY A 468 21.41 17.89 9.21
C GLY A 468 20.54 17.34 10.35
N GLY A 469 19.24 17.16 10.11
CA GLY A 469 18.38 16.35 10.97
C GLY A 469 18.76 14.86 10.89
N ASN A 470 18.32 14.08 11.88
CA ASN A 470 18.53 12.63 11.94
C ASN A 470 17.18 11.90 12.03
N THR A 471 16.18 12.36 11.28
CA THR A 471 14.82 11.82 11.37
C THR A 471 14.64 10.69 10.35
N PRO A 472 14.35 9.45 10.78
CA PRO A 472 14.17 8.34 9.84
C PRO A 472 12.99 8.57 8.89
N ILE A 473 13.28 8.77 7.60
CA ILE A 473 12.24 8.96 6.55
C ILE A 473 11.50 7.65 6.24
N VAL A 474 12.15 6.50 6.48
CA VAL A 474 11.55 5.17 6.26
C VAL A 474 11.75 4.30 7.49
N THR A 475 10.66 3.74 7.98
CA THR A 475 10.61 2.91 9.18
C THR A 475 9.75 1.67 8.96
N ALA A 476 9.81 0.72 9.89
CA ALA A 476 8.99 -0.49 9.89
C ALA A 476 8.64 -0.91 11.32
N TRP A 477 7.74 -1.89 11.45
CA TRP A 477 7.39 -2.52 12.71
C TRP A 477 8.36 -3.68 13.03
N SER A 478 8.86 -3.73 14.27
CA SER A 478 9.79 -4.78 14.71
C SER A 478 9.20 -6.19 14.71
N LYS A 479 7.88 -6.32 14.83
CA LYS A 479 7.11 -7.58 14.68
C LYS A 479 6.23 -7.61 13.42
N GLY A 480 6.44 -6.64 12.53
CA GLY A 480 5.66 -6.49 11.30
C GLY A 480 4.23 -5.96 11.51
N TRP A 481 3.56 -5.70 10.39
CA TRP A 481 2.18 -5.18 10.34
C TRP A 481 1.14 -6.22 10.76
N GLY A 482 1.38 -7.51 10.52
CA GLY A 482 0.50 -8.58 10.97
C GLY A 482 0.23 -8.52 12.47
N ASP A 483 1.26 -8.28 13.28
CA ASP A 483 1.12 -8.15 14.74
C ASP A 483 0.24 -6.96 15.16
N VAL A 484 0.25 -5.84 14.41
CA VAL A 484 -0.67 -4.71 14.65
C VAL A 484 -2.12 -5.16 14.45
N TRP A 485 -2.39 -5.89 13.37
CA TRP A 485 -3.73 -6.41 13.07
C TRP A 485 -4.18 -7.46 14.07
N ASP A 486 -3.30 -8.37 14.49
CA ASP A 486 -3.56 -9.36 15.53
C ASP A 486 -3.95 -8.67 16.85
N GLN A 487 -3.24 -7.60 17.23
CA GLN A 487 -3.55 -6.83 18.42
C GLN A 487 -4.88 -6.07 18.31
N ILE A 488 -5.22 -5.53 17.13
CA ILE A 488 -6.55 -4.92 16.90
C ILE A 488 -7.65 -5.97 17.05
N VAL A 489 -7.56 -7.09 16.34
CA VAL A 489 -8.58 -8.13 16.33
C VAL A 489 -8.81 -8.67 17.74
N SER A 490 -7.73 -8.96 18.48
CA SER A 490 -7.82 -9.50 19.84
C SER A 490 -8.32 -8.48 20.86
N LYS A 491 -7.76 -7.27 20.91
CA LYS A 491 -8.10 -6.25 21.93
C LYS A 491 -9.49 -5.67 21.74
N GLU A 492 -9.94 -5.54 20.49
CA GLU A 492 -11.29 -5.08 20.17
C GLU A 492 -12.28 -6.23 20.09
N ASN A 493 -11.86 -7.49 20.25
CA ASN A 493 -12.69 -8.68 20.14
C ASN A 493 -13.56 -8.63 18.86
N LEU A 494 -12.93 -8.40 17.71
CA LEU A 494 -13.63 -8.23 16.44
C LEU A 494 -14.26 -9.55 16.01
N LYS A 495 -15.55 -9.51 15.67
CA LYS A 495 -16.30 -10.68 15.22
C LYS A 495 -16.08 -10.89 13.73
N ILE A 496 -15.14 -11.75 13.37
CA ILE A 496 -14.80 -12.09 11.99
C ILE A 496 -15.29 -13.50 11.66
N LEU A 497 -16.05 -13.63 10.56
CA LEU A 497 -16.39 -14.92 9.98
C LEU A 497 -15.56 -15.17 8.74
N TYR A 498 -14.72 -16.21 8.82
CA TYR A 498 -13.85 -16.64 7.74
C TYR A 498 -14.53 -17.64 6.80
N ASN A 499 -13.93 -17.80 5.62
CA ASN A 499 -14.36 -18.70 4.55
C ASN A 499 -15.82 -18.46 4.12
N VAL A 500 -16.21 -17.18 4.08
CA VAL A 500 -17.55 -16.75 3.69
C VAL A 500 -17.61 -16.57 2.17
N LYS A 501 -18.43 -17.39 1.52
CA LYS A 501 -18.81 -17.18 0.13
C LYS A 501 -20.15 -16.43 0.08
N LEU A 502 -20.10 -15.16 -0.27
CA LEU A 502 -21.31 -14.35 -0.51
C LEU A 502 -22.10 -14.93 -1.68
N LEU A 503 -23.43 -14.94 -1.56
CA LEU A 503 -24.35 -15.48 -2.57
C LEU A 503 -25.22 -14.37 -3.15
N THR A 504 -25.89 -13.59 -2.29
CA THR A 504 -26.68 -12.42 -2.72
C THR A 504 -26.65 -11.32 -1.65
N ILE A 505 -26.75 -10.07 -2.09
CA ILE A 505 -26.92 -8.88 -1.25
C ILE A 505 -28.04 -8.04 -1.86
N GLU A 506 -29.09 -7.83 -1.10
CA GLU A 506 -30.26 -7.01 -1.46
C GLU A 506 -30.36 -5.87 -0.46
N ARG A 507 -30.38 -4.62 -0.91
CA ARG A 507 -30.32 -3.44 -0.04
C ARG A 507 -31.68 -2.76 0.16
N ASN A 508 -32.78 -3.47 -0.14
CA ASN A 508 -34.20 -3.07 -0.06
C ASN A 508 -34.39 -1.55 -0.11
N ARG A 509 -34.43 -1.05 -1.34
CA ARG A 509 -34.55 0.37 -1.66
C ARG A 509 -35.89 0.97 -1.25
#